data_AF-A0A925Q9J0-F1
#
_entry.id   AF-A0A925Q9J0-F1
#
_cell.length_a   1.000
_cell.length_b   1.000
_cell.length_c   1.000
_cell.angle_alpha   90.00
_cell.angle_beta   90.00
_cell.angle_gamma   90.00
#
_symmetry.space_group_name_H-M   'P 1'
#
loop_
_entity.id
_entity.type
_entity.pdbx_description
1 polymer ?
#
loop_
_entity_poly.entity_id
_entity_poly.type
_entity_poly.pdbx_seq_one_letter_code
_entity_poly.pdbx_strand_id
1 'polypeptide(L)'
;MWLVWAVPLVVIVFLWTLNEFLQGRLKAQISGVLAILIFGLCGMAYFLSGWLVGVLALIGSFALAALFRAPALWTARKLVDYPDLGVDDCSRKQVEGLLRDFGSPEYFERFADRKQIDEAHMANTVSRALAQADVQEVLSRRSLTAEDVKAFYERFEISSLPHHLRELAVSNAKMLDYFFENSTATEVDAKYVRNVNDRNVAITLTLWAKHNPAGEGMG
;
A
#
# COMPACT_ATOMS: atom_id res chain seq x y z
N MET A 1 -36.20 21.29 -7.89
CA MET A 1 -36.41 20.47 -6.67
C MET A 1 -35.78 19.09 -6.75
N TRP A 2 -35.78 18.39 -7.91
CA TRP A 2 -35.18 17.05 -8.06
C TRP A 2 -33.67 16.97 -7.77
N LEU A 3 -32.91 18.03 -8.04
CA LEU A 3 -31.47 18.13 -7.77
C LEU A 3 -31.11 17.90 -6.29
N VAL A 4 -32.01 18.24 -5.35
CA VAL A 4 -31.79 18.06 -3.91
C VAL A 4 -31.66 16.59 -3.53
N TRP A 5 -32.30 15.69 -4.30
CA TRP A 5 -32.26 14.24 -4.08
C TRP A 5 -31.21 13.57 -4.96
N ALA A 6 -31.04 14.06 -6.18
CA ALA A 6 -30.12 13.48 -7.14
C ALA A 6 -28.65 13.65 -6.74
N VAL A 7 -28.24 14.83 -6.22
CA VAL A 7 -26.84 15.07 -5.86
C VAL A 7 -26.37 14.17 -4.71
N PRO A 8 -27.10 14.05 -3.57
CA PRO A 8 -26.72 13.12 -2.51
C PRO A 8 -26.72 11.66 -2.98
N LEU A 9 -27.71 11.26 -3.79
CA LEU A 9 -27.79 9.91 -4.33
C LEU A 9 -26.55 9.60 -5.18
N VAL A 10 -26.14 10.51 -6.07
CA VAL A 10 -24.94 10.37 -6.90
C VAL A 10 -23.69 10.20 -6.06
N VAL A 11 -23.52 11.00 -5.01
CA VAL A 11 -22.36 10.92 -4.11
C VAL A 11 -22.34 9.60 -3.35
N ILE A 12 -23.47 9.17 -2.79
CA ILE A 12 -23.56 7.94 -1.99
C ILE A 12 -23.34 6.71 -2.89
N VAL A 13 -23.90 6.69 -4.10
CA VAL A 13 -23.67 5.61 -5.07
C VAL A 13 -22.19 5.55 -5.47
N PHE A 14 -21.55 6.70 -5.73
CA PHE A 14 -20.11 6.74 -5.99
C PHE A 14 -19.28 6.18 -4.82
N LEU A 15 -19.60 6.57 -3.58
CA LEU A 15 -18.92 6.06 -2.37
C LEU A 15 -19.14 4.56 -2.19
N TRP A 16 -20.34 4.06 -2.51
CA TRP A 16 -20.65 2.64 -2.46
C TRP A 16 -19.85 1.86 -3.50
N THR A 17 -19.83 2.32 -4.75
CA THR A 17 -18.98 1.74 -5.81
C THR A 17 -17.49 1.82 -5.47
N LEU A 18 -17.03 2.92 -4.85
CA LEU A 18 -15.65 3.06 -4.40
C LEU A 18 -15.30 2.04 -3.30
N ASN A 19 -16.19 1.85 -2.34
CA ASN A 19 -16.01 0.88 -1.25
C ASN A 19 -15.96 -0.58 -1.74
N GLU A 20 -16.53 -0.90 -2.91
CA GLU A 20 -16.36 -2.23 -3.52
C GLU A 20 -14.89 -2.53 -3.84
N PHE A 21 -14.13 -1.52 -4.26
CA PHE A 21 -12.71 -1.64 -4.61
C PHE A 21 -11.77 -1.50 -3.42
N LEU A 22 -12.18 -0.79 -2.37
CA LEU A 22 -11.39 -0.65 -1.15
C LEU A 22 -11.36 -1.98 -0.36
N GLN A 23 -10.22 -2.27 0.24
CA GLN A 23 -10.00 -3.43 1.11
C GLN A 23 -9.81 -2.92 2.55
N GLY A 24 -10.58 -3.43 3.50
CA GLY A 24 -10.47 -3.00 4.90
C GLY A 24 -11.37 -3.78 5.86
N ARG A 25 -10.98 -3.82 7.14
CA ARG A 25 -11.70 -4.54 8.21
C ARG A 25 -13.15 -4.07 8.39
N LEU A 26 -13.45 -2.81 8.04
CA LEU A 26 -14.77 -2.20 8.20
C LEU A 26 -15.61 -2.21 6.91
N LYS A 27 -15.16 -2.87 5.84
CA LYS A 27 -15.82 -2.86 4.52
C LYS A 27 -17.30 -3.26 4.59
N ALA A 28 -17.60 -4.32 5.35
CA ALA A 28 -18.97 -4.82 5.52
C ALA A 28 -19.87 -3.80 6.24
N GLN A 29 -19.34 -3.11 7.25
CA GLN A 29 -20.07 -2.08 7.99
C GLN A 29 -20.33 -0.84 7.13
N ILE A 30 -19.32 -0.37 6.39
CA ILE A 30 -19.44 0.77 5.47
C ILE A 30 -20.43 0.45 4.34
N SER A 31 -20.37 -0.76 3.77
CA SER A 31 -21.32 -1.20 2.75
C SER A 31 -22.76 -1.22 3.27
N GLY A 32 -22.96 -1.72 4.50
CA GLY A 32 -24.28 -1.74 5.16
C GLY A 32 -24.84 -0.33 5.37
N VAL A 33 -24.03 0.60 5.89
CA VAL A 33 -24.47 1.99 6.11
C VAL A 33 -24.82 2.68 4.79
N LEU A 34 -24.00 2.51 3.75
CA LEU A 34 -24.26 3.11 2.44
C LEU A 34 -25.52 2.53 1.78
N ALA A 35 -25.77 1.23 1.89
CA ALA A 35 -26.99 0.61 1.39
C ALA A 35 -28.24 1.19 2.08
N ILE A 36 -28.22 1.32 3.41
CA ILE A 36 -29.32 1.92 4.18
C ILE A 36 -29.58 3.36 3.72
N LEU A 37 -28.52 4.14 3.49
CA LEU A 37 -28.64 5.52 3.01
C LEU A 37 -29.25 5.60 1.61
N ILE A 38 -28.85 4.72 0.67
CA ILE A 38 -29.43 4.65 -0.69
C ILE A 38 -30.92 4.32 -0.62
N PHE A 39 -31.30 3.26 0.10
CA PHE A 39 -32.70 2.87 0.24
C PHE A 39 -33.52 3.94 0.98
N GLY A 40 -32.95 4.56 2.00
CA GLY A 40 -33.57 5.68 2.72
C GLY A 40 -33.84 6.87 1.81
N LEU A 41 -32.88 7.27 0.97
CA LEU A 41 -33.04 8.36 0.02
C LEU A 41 -34.06 8.04 -1.07
N CYS A 42 -34.04 6.81 -1.61
CA CYS A 42 -35.04 6.35 -2.57
C CYS A 42 -36.45 6.35 -1.96
N GLY A 43 -36.59 5.91 -0.70
CA GLY A 43 -37.84 5.96 0.05
C GLY A 43 -38.34 7.39 0.25
N MET A 44 -37.48 8.29 0.73
CA MET A 44 -37.84 9.71 0.88
C MET A 44 -38.24 10.35 -0.45
N ALA A 45 -37.52 10.06 -1.54
CA ALA A 45 -37.85 10.55 -2.87
C ALA A 45 -39.21 10.02 -3.35
N TYR A 46 -39.52 8.74 -3.08
CA TYR A 46 -40.81 8.13 -3.37
C TYR A 46 -41.96 8.84 -2.65
N PHE A 47 -41.82 9.08 -1.34
CA PHE A 47 -42.88 9.68 -0.53
C PHE A 47 -43.06 11.19 -0.78
N LEU A 48 -41.97 11.94 -1.00
CA LEU A 48 -42.02 13.40 -1.11
C LEU A 48 -42.21 13.89 -2.56
N SER A 49 -41.66 13.17 -3.54
CA SER A 49 -41.65 13.58 -4.96
C SER A 49 -42.47 12.66 -5.87
N GLY A 50 -43.07 11.61 -5.31
CA GLY A 50 -43.95 10.68 -6.01
C GLY A 50 -43.25 9.40 -6.47
N TRP A 51 -44.07 8.39 -6.74
CA TRP A 51 -43.61 7.02 -6.99
C TRP A 51 -42.70 6.89 -8.22
N LEU A 52 -42.96 7.66 -9.29
CA LEU A 52 -42.13 7.69 -10.50
C LEU A 52 -40.69 8.10 -10.18
N VAL A 53 -40.51 9.10 -9.32
CA VAL A 53 -39.20 9.62 -8.94
C VAL A 53 -38.45 8.60 -8.07
N GLY A 54 -39.15 7.92 -7.16
CA GLY A 54 -38.56 6.85 -6.35
C GLY A 54 -38.08 5.65 -7.18
N VAL A 55 -38.89 5.21 -8.15
CA VAL A 55 -38.52 4.10 -9.05
C VAL A 55 -37.36 4.51 -9.99
N LEU A 56 -37.40 5.73 -10.54
CA LEU A 56 -36.31 6.27 -11.36
C LEU A 56 -35.00 6.41 -10.56
N ALA A 57 -35.05 6.82 -9.29
CA ALA A 57 -33.87 6.90 -8.43
C ALA A 57 -33.28 5.53 -8.16
N LEU A 58 -34.12 4.52 -7.95
CA LEU A 58 -33.68 3.14 -7.72
C LEU A 58 -33.02 2.57 -8.98
N ILE A 59 -33.65 2.64 -10.15
CA ILE A 59 -33.05 2.19 -11.42
C ILE A 59 -31.79 3.01 -11.75
N GLY A 60 -31.86 4.33 -11.52
CA GLY A 60 -30.75 5.25 -11.73
C GLY A 60 -29.54 4.93 -10.86
N SER A 61 -29.73 4.45 -9.63
CA SER A 61 -28.62 4.07 -8.74
C SER A 61 -27.81 2.89 -9.29
N PHE A 62 -28.47 1.89 -9.88
CA PHE A 62 -27.78 0.77 -10.54
C PHE A 62 -27.03 1.21 -11.81
N ALA A 63 -27.66 2.06 -12.62
CA ALA A 63 -27.02 2.61 -13.82
C ALA A 63 -25.80 3.49 -13.46
N LEU A 64 -25.93 4.31 -12.41
CA LEU A 64 -24.85 5.14 -11.88
C LEU A 64 -23.72 4.28 -11.31
N ALA A 65 -24.01 3.19 -10.60
CA ALA A 65 -22.97 2.29 -10.10
C ALA A 65 -22.13 1.68 -11.24
N ALA A 66 -22.78 1.29 -12.34
CA ALA A 66 -22.08 0.81 -13.53
C ALA A 66 -21.23 1.91 -14.20
N LEU A 67 -21.78 3.12 -14.32
CA LEU A 67 -21.08 4.28 -14.89
C LEU A 67 -19.88 4.70 -14.03
N PHE A 68 -20.05 4.69 -12.70
CA PHE A 68 -19.03 5.07 -11.75
C PHE A 68 -17.97 4.00 -11.52
N ARG A 69 -18.14 2.79 -12.06
CA ARG A 69 -17.17 1.71 -11.87
C ARG A 69 -15.76 2.09 -12.35
N ALA A 70 -15.65 2.74 -13.50
CA ALA A 70 -14.36 3.20 -14.04
C ALA A 70 -13.71 4.33 -13.21
N PRO A 71 -14.39 5.46 -12.91
CA PRO A 71 -13.81 6.50 -12.06
C PRO A 71 -13.60 6.03 -10.62
N ALA A 72 -14.49 5.20 -10.05
CA ALA A 72 -14.28 4.62 -8.74
C ALA A 72 -13.08 3.68 -8.70
N LEU A 73 -12.83 2.89 -9.75
CA LEU A 73 -11.61 2.08 -9.88
C LEU A 73 -10.37 2.97 -10.00
N TRP A 74 -10.42 4.07 -10.75
CA TRP A 74 -9.31 5.02 -10.86
C TRP A 74 -9.02 5.72 -9.53
N THR A 75 -10.06 6.17 -8.84
CA THR A 75 -9.97 6.80 -7.52
C THR A 75 -9.52 5.78 -6.48
N ALA A 76 -10.04 4.55 -6.51
CA ALA A 76 -9.58 3.45 -5.67
C ALA A 76 -8.12 3.12 -5.97
N ARG A 77 -7.68 3.08 -7.23
CA ARG A 77 -6.25 2.94 -7.56
C ARG A 77 -5.43 4.08 -6.98
N LYS A 78 -5.88 5.34 -7.06
CA LYS A 78 -5.16 6.45 -6.39
C LYS A 78 -5.18 6.40 -4.87
N LEU A 79 -6.26 5.90 -4.27
CA LEU A 79 -6.41 5.73 -2.81
C LEU A 79 -5.66 4.49 -2.29
N VAL A 80 -5.59 3.43 -3.11
CA VAL A 80 -4.94 2.14 -2.83
C VAL A 80 -3.47 2.16 -3.27
N ASP A 81 -3.07 3.02 -4.20
CA ASP A 81 -1.67 3.44 -4.45
C ASP A 81 -1.10 4.25 -3.25
N TYR A 82 -1.83 4.33 -2.14
CA TYR A 82 -1.31 4.68 -0.84
C TYR A 82 -1.73 3.64 0.23
N PRO A 83 -0.96 2.55 0.46
CA PRO A 83 -0.19 2.57 1.69
C PRO A 83 0.78 3.73 1.54
N ASP A 84 0.76 4.67 2.45
CA ASP A 84 1.75 5.74 2.47
C ASP A 84 3.16 5.09 2.56
N LEU A 85 3.78 4.95 1.39
CA LEU A 85 4.99 4.20 1.06
C LEU A 85 6.15 5.20 1.01
N GLY A 86 6.35 6.01 2.05
CA GLY A 86 7.56 6.84 2.17
C GLY A 86 7.81 7.83 1.02
N VAL A 87 6.80 8.18 0.21
CA VAL A 87 6.93 9.18 -0.88
C VAL A 87 6.57 10.59 -0.42
N ASP A 88 6.44 10.84 0.89
CA ASP A 88 6.29 12.21 1.41
C ASP A 88 7.63 12.95 1.60
N ASP A 89 8.79 12.32 1.33
CA ASP A 89 10.07 13.04 1.24
C ASP A 89 10.46 13.45 -0.19
N CYS A 90 9.75 12.97 -1.21
CA CYS A 90 9.85 13.55 -2.53
C CYS A 90 9.01 14.83 -2.55
N SER A 91 9.58 15.91 -2.00
CA SER A 91 8.96 17.24 -2.05
C SER A 91 8.42 17.51 -3.45
N ARG A 92 7.26 18.14 -3.56
CA ARG A 92 6.63 18.53 -4.84
C ARG A 92 7.62 19.18 -5.82
N LYS A 93 8.67 19.84 -5.30
CA LYS A 93 9.81 20.40 -6.04
C LYS A 93 10.73 19.35 -6.70
N GLN A 94 10.97 18.20 -6.07
CA GLN A 94 11.73 17.09 -6.66
C GLN A 94 10.96 16.39 -7.78
N VAL A 95 9.64 16.23 -7.63
CA VAL A 95 8.79 15.64 -8.68
C VAL A 95 8.68 16.59 -9.88
N GLU A 96 8.50 17.89 -9.66
CA GLU A 96 8.58 18.91 -10.72
C GLU A 96 9.97 18.96 -11.38
N GLY A 97 11.05 18.81 -10.60
CA GLY A 97 12.42 18.73 -11.14
C GLY A 97 12.65 17.47 -12.00
N LEU A 98 12.20 16.31 -11.54
CA LEU A 98 12.30 15.03 -12.27
C LEU A 98 11.49 15.03 -13.58
N LEU A 99 10.30 15.64 -13.56
CA LEU A 99 9.46 15.80 -14.75
C LEU A 99 10.04 16.81 -15.75
N ARG A 100 10.75 17.83 -15.25
CA ARG A 100 11.38 18.86 -16.08
C ARG A 100 12.68 18.41 -16.73
N ASP A 101 13.42 17.50 -16.08
CA ASP A 101 14.70 16.97 -16.55
C ASP A 101 14.61 15.58 -17.18
N PHE A 102 13.41 15.00 -17.33
CA PHE A 102 13.23 13.63 -17.82
C PHE A 102 13.85 13.45 -19.22
N GLY A 103 14.89 12.61 -19.31
CA GLY A 103 15.62 12.35 -20.56
C GLY A 103 16.84 13.25 -20.83
N SER A 104 17.22 14.14 -19.91
CA SER A 104 18.47 14.90 -20.00
C SER A 104 19.69 14.04 -19.59
N PRO A 105 20.91 14.38 -20.04
CA PRO A 105 22.13 13.71 -19.58
C PRO A 105 22.31 13.76 -18.05
N GLU A 106 22.01 14.91 -17.44
CA GLU A 106 22.06 15.11 -15.99
C GLU A 106 21.03 14.28 -15.20
N TYR A 107 19.91 13.90 -15.84
CA TYR A 107 18.97 12.95 -15.28
C TYR A 107 19.62 11.58 -15.16
N PHE A 108 20.22 11.05 -16.24
CA PHE A 108 20.85 9.74 -16.21
C PHE A 108 22.05 9.67 -15.25
N GLU A 109 22.85 10.74 -15.15
CA GLU A 109 23.94 10.84 -14.15
C GLU A 109 23.40 10.80 -12.70
N ARG A 110 22.33 11.56 -12.39
CA ARG A 110 21.69 11.49 -11.06
C ARG A 110 21.14 10.11 -10.72
N PHE A 111 20.66 9.35 -11.71
CA PHE A 111 20.20 7.97 -11.48
C PHE A 111 21.37 6.99 -11.29
N ALA A 112 22.49 7.19 -11.99
CA ALA A 112 23.71 6.40 -11.79
C ALA A 112 24.30 6.64 -10.39
N ASP A 113 24.38 7.90 -9.95
CA ASP A 113 24.85 8.27 -8.63
C ASP A 113 23.92 7.75 -7.52
N ARG A 114 22.59 7.87 -7.69
CA ARG A 114 21.62 7.33 -6.74
C ARG A 114 21.75 5.82 -6.59
N LYS A 115 21.93 5.10 -7.71
CA LYS A 115 22.12 3.64 -7.67
C LYS A 115 23.38 3.26 -6.90
N GLN A 116 24.49 3.97 -7.11
CA GLN A 116 25.71 3.75 -6.33
C GLN A 116 25.53 4.07 -4.84
N ILE A 117 24.83 5.16 -4.51
CA ILE A 117 24.53 5.53 -3.12
C ILE A 117 23.66 4.45 -2.44
N ASP A 118 22.64 3.95 -3.14
CA ASP A 118 21.77 2.90 -2.62
C ASP A 118 22.50 1.57 -2.44
N GLU A 119 23.40 1.20 -3.36
CA GLU A 119 24.24 0.01 -3.25
C GLU A 119 25.23 0.12 -2.08
N ALA A 120 25.86 1.29 -1.91
CA ALA A 120 26.76 1.57 -0.78
C ALA A 120 26.01 1.55 0.56
N HIS A 121 24.82 2.15 0.61
CA HIS A 121 23.96 2.14 1.79
C HIS A 121 23.53 0.71 2.15
N MET A 122 23.09 -0.08 1.17
CA MET A 122 22.74 -1.48 1.38
C MET A 122 23.91 -2.27 1.97
N ALA A 123 25.10 -2.18 1.36
CA ALA A 123 26.28 -2.91 1.81
C ALA A 123 26.64 -2.57 3.27
N ASN A 124 26.60 -1.28 3.63
CA ASN A 124 26.85 -0.82 4.99
C ASN A 124 25.76 -1.29 5.97
N THR A 125 24.50 -1.18 5.59
CA THR A 125 23.34 -1.58 6.42
C THR A 125 23.37 -3.08 6.72
N VAL A 126 23.54 -3.91 5.68
CA VAL A 126 23.61 -5.37 5.83
C VAL A 126 24.83 -5.75 6.68
N SER A 127 25.99 -5.12 6.45
CA SER A 127 27.18 -5.37 7.26
C SER A 127 26.98 -5.03 8.74
N ARG A 128 26.31 -3.91 9.05
CA ARG A 128 25.97 -3.52 10.42
C ARG A 128 24.99 -4.48 11.08
N ALA A 129 23.93 -4.87 10.36
CA ALA A 129 22.96 -5.84 10.87
C ALA A 129 23.64 -7.18 11.17
N LEU A 130 24.51 -7.66 10.29
CA LEU A 130 25.30 -8.87 10.51
C LEU A 130 26.28 -8.75 11.70
N ALA A 131 26.67 -7.55 12.12
CA ALA A 131 27.53 -7.38 13.29
C ALA A 131 26.76 -7.46 14.63
N GLN A 132 25.43 -7.43 14.60
CA GLN A 132 24.60 -7.48 15.81
C GLN A 132 24.41 -8.92 16.30
N ALA A 133 24.56 -9.12 17.61
CA ALA A 133 24.45 -10.44 18.24
C ALA A 133 23.07 -11.08 18.03
N ASP A 134 22.00 -10.31 18.20
CA ASP A 134 20.62 -10.80 18.08
C ASP A 134 20.30 -11.26 16.64
N VAL A 135 20.84 -10.56 15.64
CA VAL A 135 20.69 -10.95 14.23
C VAL A 135 21.47 -12.23 13.95
N GLN A 136 22.71 -12.34 14.46
CA GLN A 136 23.51 -13.57 14.33
C GLN A 136 22.85 -14.78 15.00
N GLU A 137 22.18 -14.59 16.13
CA GLU A 137 21.39 -15.64 16.77
C GLU A 137 20.27 -16.15 15.85
N VAL A 138 19.49 -15.25 15.25
CA VAL A 138 18.42 -15.62 14.32
C VAL A 138 18.97 -16.35 13.09
N LEU A 139 20.07 -15.84 12.52
CA LEU A 139 20.68 -16.45 11.33
C LEU A 139 21.21 -17.86 11.63
N SER A 140 21.92 -18.03 12.76
CA SER A 140 22.45 -19.34 13.16
C SER A 140 21.34 -20.35 13.46
N ARG A 141 20.29 -19.94 14.17
CA ARG A 141 19.14 -20.80 14.51
C ARG A 141 18.43 -21.35 13.27
N ARG A 142 18.36 -20.57 12.19
CA ARG A 142 17.64 -20.94 10.95
C ARG A 142 18.56 -21.34 9.80
N SER A 143 19.87 -21.44 10.02
CA SER A 143 20.87 -21.74 8.97
C SER A 143 20.80 -20.77 7.78
N LEU A 144 20.66 -19.48 8.07
CA LEU A 144 20.56 -18.39 7.10
C LEU A 144 21.90 -17.70 6.89
N THR A 145 22.03 -17.00 5.76
CA THR A 145 23.26 -16.38 5.28
C THR A 145 23.13 -14.86 5.13
N ALA A 146 24.25 -14.19 4.81
CA ALA A 146 24.23 -12.77 4.46
C ALA A 146 23.36 -12.46 3.22
N GLU A 147 23.23 -13.42 2.29
CA GLU A 147 22.37 -13.27 1.12
C GLU A 147 20.89 -13.23 1.49
N ASP A 148 20.49 -13.92 2.56
CA ASP A 148 19.13 -13.86 3.10
C ASP A 148 18.79 -12.47 3.64
N VAL A 149 19.73 -11.85 4.37
CA VAL A 149 19.58 -10.49 4.90
C VAL A 149 19.55 -9.46 3.77
N LYS A 150 20.38 -9.67 2.73
CA LYS A 150 20.34 -8.84 1.52
C LYS A 150 19.00 -8.99 0.79
N ALA A 151 18.50 -10.21 0.64
CA ALA A 151 17.19 -10.47 0.04
C ALA A 151 16.06 -9.80 0.82
N PHE A 152 16.17 -9.74 2.15
CA PHE A 152 15.23 -8.99 2.99
C PHE A 152 15.31 -7.48 2.74
N TYR A 153 16.51 -6.89 2.68
CA TYR A 153 16.71 -5.47 2.38
C TYR A 153 16.12 -5.07 1.03
N GLU A 154 16.27 -5.93 0.02
CA GLU A 154 15.80 -5.70 -1.35
C GLU A 154 14.29 -5.93 -1.54
N ARG A 155 13.57 -6.42 -0.52
CA ARG A 155 12.12 -6.58 -0.62
C ARG A 155 11.43 -5.24 -0.78
N PHE A 156 10.38 -5.23 -1.60
CA PHE A 156 9.60 -4.03 -1.86
C PHE A 156 9.15 -3.31 -0.58
N GLU A 157 8.69 -4.06 0.43
CA GLU A 157 8.23 -3.52 1.71
C GLU A 157 9.31 -2.77 2.50
N ILE A 158 10.57 -3.16 2.31
CA ILE A 158 11.73 -2.57 2.99
C ILE A 158 12.38 -1.53 2.09
N SER A 159 12.58 -1.84 0.81
CA SER A 159 13.17 -0.97 -0.19
C SER A 159 12.31 0.25 -0.53
N SER A 160 11.05 0.32 -0.09
CA SER A 160 10.23 1.53 -0.18
C SER A 160 10.43 2.49 1.00
N LEU A 161 11.07 2.06 2.09
CA LEU A 161 11.24 2.89 3.29
C LEU A 161 12.39 3.91 3.10
N PRO A 162 12.39 5.03 3.83
CA PRO A 162 13.57 5.89 3.96
C PRO A 162 14.78 5.12 4.50
N HIS A 163 16.01 5.52 4.11
CA HIS A 163 17.27 4.86 4.48
C HIS A 163 17.38 4.56 5.99
N HIS A 164 17.12 5.55 6.84
CA HIS A 164 17.18 5.39 8.31
C HIS A 164 16.17 4.35 8.84
N LEU A 165 14.99 4.21 8.23
CA LEU A 165 14.01 3.19 8.62
C LEU A 165 14.39 1.81 8.08
N ARG A 166 15.04 1.73 6.92
CA ARG A 166 15.60 0.46 6.42
C ARG A 166 16.68 -0.05 7.35
N GLU A 167 17.56 0.83 7.81
CA GLU A 167 18.60 0.45 8.77
C GLU A 167 18.00 -0.17 10.04
N LEU A 168 16.97 0.46 10.60
CA LEU A 168 16.26 -0.05 11.77
C LEU A 168 15.57 -1.39 11.48
N ALA A 169 14.85 -1.50 10.37
CA ALA A 169 14.12 -2.70 9.99
C ALA A 169 15.04 -3.91 9.74
N VAL A 170 16.17 -3.69 9.06
CA VAL A 170 17.14 -4.75 8.71
C VAL A 170 17.99 -5.16 9.91
N SER A 171 18.18 -4.25 10.86
CA SER A 171 18.84 -4.54 12.15
C SER A 171 17.90 -5.21 13.17
N ASN A 172 16.63 -5.40 12.83
CA ASN A 172 15.64 -5.91 13.76
C ASN A 172 15.53 -7.43 13.68
N ALA A 173 16.17 -8.11 14.64
CA ALA A 173 16.21 -9.57 14.71
C ALA A 173 14.82 -10.21 14.69
N LYS A 174 13.81 -9.62 15.36
CA LYS A 174 12.43 -10.14 15.34
C LYS A 174 11.78 -10.00 13.96
N MET A 175 12.03 -8.88 13.26
CA MET A 175 11.53 -8.71 11.89
C MET A 175 12.09 -9.77 10.97
N LEU A 176 13.41 -9.97 11.06
CA LEU A 176 14.13 -10.96 10.27
C LEU A 176 13.59 -12.35 10.57
N ASP A 177 13.45 -12.71 11.84
CA ASP A 177 12.94 -14.00 12.28
C ASP A 177 11.52 -14.28 11.73
N TYR A 178 10.62 -13.31 11.87
CA TYR A 178 9.25 -13.39 11.35
C TYR A 178 9.25 -13.51 9.82
N PHE A 179 10.08 -12.73 9.13
CA PHE A 179 10.19 -12.80 7.68
C PHE A 179 10.71 -14.17 7.21
N PHE A 180 11.77 -14.67 7.83
CA PHE A 180 12.39 -15.94 7.42
C PHE A 180 11.54 -17.15 7.77
N GLU A 181 10.72 -17.08 8.83
CA GLU A 181 9.71 -18.10 9.12
C GLU A 181 8.64 -18.21 8.05
N ASN A 182 8.27 -17.09 7.44
CA ASN A 182 7.16 -17.01 6.50
C ASN A 182 7.61 -16.84 5.04
N SER A 183 8.89 -17.03 4.74
CA SER A 183 9.44 -16.88 3.39
C SER A 183 10.17 -18.13 2.90
N THR A 184 10.06 -18.36 1.59
CA THR A 184 10.74 -19.44 0.89
C THR A 184 11.81 -18.87 -0.03
N ALA A 185 13.01 -19.42 0.01
CA ALA A 185 14.06 -19.09 -0.94
C ALA A 185 13.67 -19.57 -2.35
N THR A 186 13.94 -18.74 -3.34
CA THR A 186 13.71 -19.05 -4.76
C THR A 186 14.76 -18.31 -5.59
N GLU A 187 15.18 -18.93 -6.69
CA GLU A 187 16.05 -18.29 -7.65
C GLU A 187 15.20 -17.83 -8.84
N VAL A 188 15.24 -16.52 -9.13
CA VAL A 188 14.52 -15.92 -10.26
C VAL A 188 15.55 -15.19 -11.11
N ASP A 189 15.70 -15.57 -12.38
CA ASP A 189 16.65 -14.97 -13.32
C ASP A 189 18.10 -14.90 -12.78
N ALA A 190 18.59 -15.99 -12.17
CA ALA A 190 19.90 -16.07 -11.50
C ALA A 190 20.09 -15.09 -10.33
N LYS A 191 19.00 -14.51 -9.82
CA LYS A 191 18.98 -13.67 -8.63
C LYS A 191 18.37 -14.45 -7.46
N TYR A 192 19.10 -14.45 -6.34
CA TYR A 192 18.62 -15.00 -5.08
C TYR A 192 17.51 -14.09 -4.50
N VAL A 193 16.33 -14.64 -4.27
CA VAL A 193 15.18 -13.92 -3.70
C VAL A 193 14.48 -14.80 -2.66
N ARG A 194 13.91 -14.18 -1.63
CA ARG A 194 12.99 -14.86 -0.71
C ARG A 194 11.58 -14.30 -0.85
N ASN A 195 10.64 -15.19 -1.17
CA ASN A 195 9.25 -14.83 -1.41
C ASN A 195 8.39 -15.16 -0.19
N VAL A 196 7.48 -14.25 0.15
CA VAL A 196 6.42 -14.48 1.12
C VAL A 196 5.15 -14.84 0.36
N ASN A 197 4.68 -16.06 0.54
CA ASN A 197 3.55 -16.59 -0.23
C ASN A 197 2.18 -16.12 0.30
N ASP A 198 2.12 -15.65 1.55
CA ASP A 198 0.90 -15.13 2.16
C ASP A 198 0.84 -13.59 2.13
N ARG A 199 -0.20 -13.07 1.48
CA ARG A 199 -0.47 -11.63 1.40
C ARG A 199 -0.66 -10.98 2.76
N ASN A 200 -1.20 -11.69 3.75
CA ASN A 200 -1.37 -11.16 5.11
C ASN A 200 -0.02 -10.94 5.80
N VAL A 201 0.95 -11.81 5.56
CA VAL A 201 2.31 -11.68 6.09
C VAL A 201 3.02 -10.49 5.44
N ALA A 202 2.87 -10.30 4.12
CA ALA A 202 3.41 -9.13 3.42
C ALA A 202 2.84 -7.81 3.95
N ILE A 203 1.52 -7.74 4.18
CA ILE A 203 0.86 -6.58 4.78
C ILE A 203 1.37 -6.35 6.21
N THR A 204 1.50 -7.41 7.01
CA THR A 204 1.98 -7.32 8.39
C THR A 204 3.42 -6.79 8.45
N LEU A 205 4.31 -7.33 7.61
CA LEU A 205 5.68 -6.84 7.47
C LEU A 205 5.72 -5.35 7.08
N THR A 206 4.88 -4.94 6.13
CA THR A 206 4.82 -3.54 5.68
C THR A 206 4.38 -2.61 6.81
N LEU A 207 3.27 -2.95 7.48
CA LEU A 207 2.73 -2.15 8.58
C LEU A 207 3.73 -2.08 9.74
N TRP A 208 4.41 -3.18 10.05
CA TRP A 208 5.34 -3.24 11.16
C TRP A 208 6.65 -2.51 10.86
N ALA A 209 7.22 -2.68 9.67
CA ALA A 209 8.41 -1.93 9.25
C ALA A 209 8.17 -0.42 9.18
N LYS A 210 6.93 0.00 8.86
CA LYS A 210 6.57 1.42 8.82
C LYS A 210 6.29 2.01 10.20
N HIS A 211 5.52 1.31 11.04
CA HIS A 211 5.02 1.86 12.31
C HIS A 211 5.82 1.46 13.54
N ASN A 212 6.61 0.39 13.46
CA ASN A 212 7.48 -0.07 14.54
C ASN A 212 8.81 -0.67 14.02
N PRO A 213 9.62 0.11 13.28
CA PRO A 213 10.85 -0.37 12.67
C PRO A 213 11.88 -0.90 13.68
N ALA A 214 11.86 -0.39 14.92
CA ALA A 214 12.75 -0.81 16.00
C ALA A 214 12.27 -2.04 16.79
N GLY A 215 11.02 -2.46 16.62
CA GLY A 215 10.55 -3.78 17.05
C GLY A 215 10.17 -3.97 18.51
N GLU A 216 9.57 -2.97 19.14
CA GLU A 216 9.16 -3.07 20.55
C GLU A 216 7.98 -4.04 20.81
N GLY A 217 7.32 -4.57 19.77
CA GLY A 217 6.17 -5.47 19.97
C GLY A 217 5.81 -6.30 18.73
N MET A 218 6.23 -7.56 18.74
CA MET A 218 5.60 -8.67 18.02
C MET A 218 5.32 -9.71 19.10
N GLY A 219 4.07 -9.80 19.53
CA GLY A 219 3.58 -10.70 20.56
C GLY A 219 2.28 -11.34 20.10
#